data_AF-A0A7Z0EFN7-F1
#
_entry.id   AF-A0A7Z0EFN7-F1
#
_cell.length_a   1.000
_cell.length_b   1.000
_cell.length_c   1.000
_cell.angle_alpha   90.00
_cell.angle_beta   90.00
_cell.angle_gamma   90.00
#
_symmetry.space_group_name_H-M   'P 1'
#
loop_
_entity.id
_entity.type
_entity.pdbx_description
1 polymer ?
#
loop_
_entity_poly.entity_id
_entity_poly.type
_entity_poly.pdbx_seq_one_letter_code
_entity_poly.pdbx_strand_id
1 'polypeptide(L)'
;MEWPPRHAHRAEAGPAGLMSERLDGVLAMILAVVAAVGAWLSGRSKRIRELEARVEELEATNRAQWLYIQDLINHIYRGKPAPPPPPPEGLLT
;
A
#
# COMPACT_ATOMS: atom_id res chain seq x y z
N MET A 1 -38.39 -14.78 -63.34
CA MET A 1 -39.35 -14.58 -62.22
C MET A 1 -38.61 -15.03 -60.96
N GLU A 2 -37.74 -14.17 -60.44
CA GLU A 2 -36.91 -14.49 -59.27
C GLU A 2 -37.63 -14.06 -58.00
N TRP A 3 -37.72 -14.99 -57.05
CA TRP A 3 -38.38 -14.87 -55.76
C TRP A 3 -37.47 -14.11 -54.76
N PRO A 4 -37.96 -13.14 -53.96
CA PRO A 4 -37.10 -12.42 -53.03
C PRO A 4 -36.77 -13.26 -51.77
N PRO A 5 -35.58 -13.09 -51.17
CA PRO A 5 -35.17 -13.88 -50.01
C PRO A 5 -36.00 -13.52 -48.78
N ARG A 6 -36.48 -14.56 -48.07
CA ARG A 6 -37.28 -14.42 -46.85
C ARG A 6 -36.48 -13.66 -45.80
N HIS A 7 -37.10 -12.57 -45.35
CA HIS A 7 -36.76 -11.72 -44.22
C HIS A 7 -35.73 -12.31 -43.26
N ALA A 8 -34.56 -11.68 -43.23
CA ALA A 8 -33.66 -11.77 -42.10
C ALA A 8 -34.45 -11.44 -40.83
N HIS A 9 -34.71 -12.44 -40.00
CA HIS A 9 -35.16 -12.23 -38.64
C HIS A 9 -34.00 -11.59 -37.88
N ARG A 10 -33.90 -10.25 -37.98
CA ARG A 10 -33.16 -9.46 -37.01
C ARG A 10 -33.87 -9.70 -35.68
N ALA A 11 -33.26 -10.49 -34.81
CA ALA A 11 -33.70 -10.64 -33.44
C ALA A 11 -33.54 -9.27 -32.76
N GLU A 12 -34.58 -8.45 -32.81
CA GLU A 12 -34.63 -7.25 -31.99
C GLU A 12 -34.74 -7.73 -30.54
N ALA A 13 -33.71 -7.42 -29.74
CA ALA A 13 -33.69 -7.78 -28.33
C ALA A 13 -34.94 -7.21 -27.66
N GLY A 14 -35.82 -8.10 -27.18
CA GLY A 14 -37.04 -7.68 -26.50
C GLY A 14 -36.72 -6.84 -25.27
N PRO A 15 -37.69 -6.08 -24.74
CA PRO A 15 -37.49 -5.16 -23.60
C PRO A 15 -36.87 -5.84 -22.37
N ALA A 16 -37.09 -7.15 -22.19
CA ALA A 16 -36.47 -7.95 -21.13
C ALA A 16 -34.94 -8.11 -21.29
N GLY A 17 -34.44 -8.29 -22.52
CA GLY A 17 -33.00 -8.44 -22.79
C GLY A 17 -32.22 -7.15 -22.57
N LEU A 18 -32.82 -6.01 -22.95
CA LEU A 18 -32.28 -4.68 -22.66
C LEU A 18 -32.25 -4.37 -21.14
N MET A 19 -33.21 -4.91 -20.38
CA MET A 19 -33.25 -4.74 -18.93
C MET A 19 -32.17 -5.56 -18.22
N SER A 20 -31.92 -6.80 -18.64
CA SER A 20 -30.83 -7.62 -18.09
C SER A 20 -29.45 -7.03 -18.38
N GLU A 21 -29.18 -6.56 -19.60
CA GLU A 21 -27.89 -5.93 -19.94
C GLU A 21 -27.61 -4.68 -19.08
N ARG A 22 -28.64 -3.88 -18.78
CA ARG A 22 -28.50 -2.72 -17.90
C ARG A 22 -28.18 -3.12 -16.47
N LEU A 23 -28.83 -4.17 -15.95
CA LEU A 23 -28.57 -4.68 -14.60
C LEU A 23 -27.16 -5.27 -14.49
N ASP A 24 -26.70 -6.00 -15.49
CA ASP A 24 -25.34 -6.54 -15.55
C ASP A 24 -24.30 -5.43 -15.61
N GLY A 25 -24.55 -4.38 -16.40
CA GLY A 25 -23.69 -3.20 -16.47
C GLY A 25 -23.60 -2.45 -15.14
N VAL A 26 -24.72 -2.27 -14.44
CA VAL A 26 -24.75 -1.64 -13.10
C VAL A 26 -24.02 -2.51 -12.09
N LEU A 27 -24.22 -3.83 -12.10
CA LEU A 27 -23.54 -4.76 -11.20
C LEU A 27 -22.02 -4.75 -11.43
N ALA A 28 -21.59 -4.79 -12.69
CA ALA A 28 -20.17 -4.70 -13.06
C ALA A 28 -19.55 -3.39 -12.58
N MET A 29 -20.27 -2.26 -12.71
CA MET A 29 -19.82 -0.96 -12.21
C MET A 29 -19.66 -0.96 -10.70
N ILE A 30 -20.63 -1.49 -9.94
CA ILE A 30 -20.56 -1.58 -8.48
C ILE A 30 -19.36 -2.42 -8.05
N LEU A 31 -19.17 -3.59 -8.66
CA LEU A 31 -18.03 -4.47 -8.36
C LEU A 31 -16.69 -3.80 -8.66
N ALA A 32 -16.59 -3.07 -9.78
CA ALA A 32 -15.38 -2.33 -10.14
C ALA A 32 -15.05 -1.24 -9.10
N VAL A 33 -16.07 -0.50 -8.62
CA VAL A 33 -15.88 0.52 -7.58
C VAL A 33 -15.43 -0.11 -6.26
N VAL A 34 -16.08 -1.18 -5.82
CA VAL A 34 -15.72 -1.88 -4.58
C VAL A 34 -14.29 -2.43 -4.67
N ALA A 35 -13.92 -3.03 -5.81
CA ALA A 35 -12.57 -3.53 -6.03
C ALA A 35 -11.53 -2.39 -6.02
N ALA A 36 -11.80 -1.26 -6.67
CA ALA A 36 -10.92 -0.11 -6.69
C ALA A 36 -10.70 0.48 -5.29
N VAL A 37 -11.77 0.64 -4.51
CA VAL A 37 -11.69 1.13 -3.12
C VAL A 37 -10.93 0.13 -2.25
N GLY A 38 -11.22 -1.17 -2.38
CA GLY A 38 -10.53 -2.23 -1.64
C GLY A 38 -9.04 -2.28 -1.92
N ALA A 39 -8.64 -2.14 -3.19
CA ALA A 39 -7.24 -2.07 -3.61
C ALA A 39 -6.55 -0.80 -3.07
N TRP A 40 -7.21 0.35 -3.14
CA TRP A 40 -6.69 1.61 -2.61
C TRP A 40 -6.47 1.56 -1.10
N LEU A 41 -7.45 1.08 -0.33
CA LEU A 41 -7.33 0.91 1.12
C LEU A 41 -6.21 -0.07 1.46
N SER A 42 -6.15 -1.22 0.78
CA SER A 42 -5.11 -2.22 1.01
C SER A 42 -3.70 -1.67 0.74
N GLY A 43 -3.54 -0.89 -0.33
CA GLY A 43 -2.28 -0.21 -0.64
C GLY A 43 -1.90 0.83 0.41
N ARG A 44 -2.87 1.60 0.90
CA ARG A 44 -2.65 2.60 1.97
C ARG A 44 -2.26 1.94 3.29
N SER A 45 -2.92 0.86 3.68
CA SER A 45 -2.59 0.10 4.90
C SER A 45 -1.17 -0.47 4.86
N LYS A 46 -0.72 -0.99 3.70
CA LYS A 46 0.66 -1.47 3.55
C LYS A 46 1.68 -0.35 3.76
N ARG A 47 1.44 0.81 3.14
CA ARG A 47 2.32 1.99 3.29
C ARG A 47 2.36 2.50 4.72
N ILE A 48 1.23 2.53 5.41
CA ILE A 48 1.16 2.95 6.82
C ILE A 48 2.02 2.02 7.69
N ARG A 49 1.86 0.70 7.54
CA ARG A 49 2.67 -0.28 8.31
C ARG A 49 4.16 -0.16 8.03
N GLU A 50 4.54 0.05 6.77
CA GLU A 50 5.94 0.26 6.39
C GLU A 50 6.50 1.55 7.02
N LEU A 51 5.71 2.62 7.05
CA LEU A 51 6.09 3.87 7.69
C LEU A 51 6.19 3.73 9.22
N GLU A 52 5.24 3.04 9.84
CA GLU A 52 5.26 2.74 11.28
C GLU A 52 6.53 1.97 11.67
N ALA A 53 6.87 0.92 10.91
CA ALA A 53 8.09 0.15 11.14
C ALA A 53 9.36 1.01 10.98
N ARG A 54 9.41 1.89 9.98
CA ARG A 54 10.53 2.82 9.78
C ARG A 54 10.65 3.84 10.92
N VAL A 55 9.52 4.35 11.42
CA VAL A 55 9.52 5.28 12.55
C VAL A 55 10.04 4.58 13.80
N GLU A 56 9.60 3.35 14.08
CA GLU A 56 10.08 2.57 15.22
C GLU A 56 11.59 2.30 15.14
N GLU A 57 12.10 1.93 13.96
CA GLU A 57 13.53 1.75 13.70
C GLU A 57 14.34 3.04 13.91
N LEU A 58 13.83 4.17 13.43
CA LEU A 58 14.47 5.47 13.62
C LEU A 58 14.45 5.91 15.08
N GLU A 59 13.37 5.68 15.81
CA GLU A 59 13.28 5.99 17.24
C GLU A 59 14.27 5.16 18.06
N ALA A 60 14.37 3.86 17.76
CA ALA A 60 15.34 2.97 18.40
C ALA A 60 16.78 3.43 18.11
N THR A 61 17.08 3.74 16.85
CA THR A 61 18.39 4.23 16.41
C THR A 61 18.76 5.55 17.08
N ASN A 62 17.84 6.53 17.08
CA ASN A 62 18.06 7.84 17.69
C ASN A 62 18.30 7.72 19.20
N ARG A 63 17.55 6.83 19.89
CA ARG A 63 17.79 6.54 21.31
C ARG A 63 19.17 5.95 21.55
N ALA A 64 19.60 4.99 20.72
CA ALA A 64 20.93 4.40 20.82
C ALA A 64 22.05 5.44 20.60
N GLN A 65 21.88 6.32 19.60
CA GLN A 65 22.80 7.43 19.34
C GLN A 65 22.89 8.39 20.54
N TRP A 66 21.75 8.79 21.11
CA TRP A 66 21.71 9.67 22.27
C TRP A 66 22.47 9.08 23.46
N LEU A 67 22.23 7.80 23.79
CA LEU A 67 22.91 7.11 24.89
C LEU A 67 24.41 6.98 24.63
N TYR A 68 24.81 6.66 23.40
CA TYR A 68 26.22 6.57 23.03
C TYR A 68 26.94 7.92 23.15
N ILE A 69 26.33 9.00 22.67
CA ILE A 69 26.88 10.36 22.81
C ILE A 69 27.01 10.74 24.28
N GLN A 70 26.01 10.42 25.11
CA GLN A 70 26.08 10.65 26.55
C GLN A 70 27.23 9.87 27.20
N ASP A 71 27.45 8.61 26.82
CA ASP A 71 28.56 7.82 27.38
C ASP A 71 29.93 8.35 26.91
N LEU A 72 30.06 8.76 25.64
CA LEU A 72 31.27 9.42 25.13
C LEU A 72 31.58 10.71 25.88
N ILE A 73 30.59 11.58 26.07
CA ILE A 73 30.74 12.82 26.83
C ILE A 73 31.20 12.50 28.25
N ASN A 74 30.54 11.55 28.92
CA ASN A 74 30.93 11.15 30.27
C ASN A 74 32.34 10.55 30.31
N HIS A 75 32.74 9.77 29.31
CA HIS A 75 34.08 9.20 29.22
C HIS A 75 35.15 10.31 29.12
N ILE A 76 34.94 11.28 28.23
CA ILE A 76 35.86 12.40 27.99
C ILE A 76 35.95 13.30 29.23
N TYR A 77 34.82 13.77 29.76
CA TYR A 77 34.82 14.72 30.87
C TYR A 77 35.25 14.11 32.21
N ARG A 78 35.08 12.79 32.39
CA ARG A 78 35.60 12.09 33.58
C ARG A 78 37.07 11.67 33.44
N GLY A 79 37.72 12.00 32.31
CA GLY A 79 39.12 11.68 32.07
C GLY A 79 39.41 10.18 32.10
N LYS A 80 38.44 9.35 31.67
CA LYS A 80 38.65 7.90 31.59
C LYS A 80 39.80 7.61 30.59
N PRO A 81 40.63 6.59 30.85
CA PRO A 81 41.72 6.23 29.94
C PRO A 81 41.15 5.71 28.61
N ALA A 82 41.90 5.92 27.53
CA ALA A 82 41.59 5.37 26.22
C ALA A 82 41.55 3.82 26.24
N PRO A 83 40.80 3.15 25.34
CA PRO A 83 39.99 3.73 24.26
C PRO A 83 38.59 4.22 24.71
N PRO A 84 37.94 5.09 23.92
CA PRO A 84 36.55 5.47 24.15
C PRO A 84 35.61 4.25 24.11
N PRO A 85 34.39 4.37 24.68
CA PRO A 85 33.39 3.31 24.57
C PRO A 85 33.12 2.98 23.08
N PRO A 86 32.90 1.71 22.74
CA PRO A 86 32.58 1.32 21.38
C PRO A 86 31.16 1.77 20.99
N PRO A 87 30.91 2.06 19.71
CA PRO A 87 29.56 2.34 19.23
C PRO A 87 28.65 1.10 19.41
N PRO A 88 27.35 1.30 19.65
CA PRO A 88 26.34 0.24 19.56
C PRO A 88 26.40 -0.50 18.22
N GLU A 89 26.12 -1.81 18.23
CA GLU A 89 26.03 -2.61 17.02
C GLU A 89 25.00 -2.01 16.05
N GLY A 90 25.34 -1.94 14.77
CA GLY A 90 24.46 -1.38 13.74
C GLY A 90 24.44 0.16 13.66
N LEU A 91 25.13 0.88 14.55
CA LEU A 91 25.05 2.36 14.57
C LEU A 91 25.86 3.04 13.45
N LEU A 92 26.95 2.42 13.01
CA LEU A 92 27.92 2.99 12.06
C LEU A 92 28.03 2.20 10.74
N THR A 93 27.22 1.17 10.58
CA THR A 93 27.19 0.26 9.41
C THR A 93 26.00 0.58 8.55
#